data_AF-A0A367J7K3-F1
#
_entry.id   AF-A0A367J7K3-F1
#
_cell.length_a   1.000
_cell.length_b   1.000
_cell.length_c   1.000
_cell.angle_alpha   90.00
_cell.angle_beta   90.00
_cell.angle_gamma   90.00
#
_symmetry.space_group_name_H-M   'P 1'
#
loop_
_entity.id
_entity.type
_entity.pdbx_description
1 polymer ?
#
loop_
_entity_poly.entity_id
_entity_poly.type
_entity_poly.pdbx_seq_one_letter_code
_entity_poly.pdbx_strand_id
1 'polypeptide(L)'
;MRAQTTPSDDPKWFKQITATESTGNWVVRFNNQKKLHKLITRYFEEIVGQDPELLPTVNLTTIAKDADLQQLLLMCQLVIAIAVQSDNNRTYIEMIQSLTQKSQHALMVSIEEVMNHFNTEPDIASNTRLSYLSGQSSLSGSRILEDMPYRYQVEFEKMIMEKKQFELSHHQLL
;
A
#
# COMPACT_ATOMS: atom_id res chain seq x y z
N MET A 1 34.48 -23.09 -15.74
CA MET A 1 34.19 -22.82 -14.31
C MET A 1 32.73 -22.41 -14.19
N ARG A 2 31.86 -23.28 -13.66
CA ARG A 2 30.43 -22.99 -13.44
C ARG A 2 30.27 -22.51 -12.01
N ALA A 3 29.88 -21.25 -11.82
CA ALA A 3 29.54 -20.73 -10.51
C ALA A 3 28.25 -21.41 -10.01
N GLN A 4 28.34 -21.93 -8.80
CA GLN A 4 27.24 -22.56 -8.06
C GLN A 4 26.23 -21.47 -7.67
N THR A 5 24.98 -21.64 -8.08
CA THR A 5 23.85 -20.85 -7.58
C THR A 5 23.53 -21.34 -6.17
N THR A 6 23.77 -20.50 -5.16
CA THR A 6 23.35 -20.73 -3.79
C THR A 6 21.83 -20.80 -3.71
N PRO A 7 21.23 -21.78 -3.01
CA PRO A 7 19.79 -21.82 -2.83
C PRO A 7 19.37 -20.64 -1.96
N SER A 8 18.49 -19.82 -2.51
CA SER A 8 17.77 -18.73 -1.85
C SER A 8 16.90 -19.33 -0.73
N ASP A 9 17.50 -19.53 0.43
CA ASP A 9 16.78 -19.90 1.63
C ASP A 9 16.23 -18.63 2.27
N ASP A 10 14.97 -18.33 1.93
CA ASP A 10 14.08 -17.72 2.92
C ASP A 10 12.79 -18.53 3.13
N PRO A 11 12.89 -19.80 3.56
CA PRO A 11 11.76 -20.70 3.55
C PRO A 11 11.41 -21.10 4.99
N LYS A 12 11.78 -20.30 5.99
CA LYS A 12 11.50 -20.59 7.41
C LYS A 12 10.12 -20.09 7.86
N TRP A 13 9.56 -19.09 7.19
CA TRP A 13 8.29 -18.48 7.61
C TRP A 13 7.05 -19.21 7.09
N PHE A 14 7.07 -19.71 5.85
CA PHE A 14 5.82 -20.15 5.17
C PHE A 14 5.73 -21.66 4.86
N LYS A 15 6.65 -22.49 5.33
CA LYS A 15 6.78 -23.91 4.93
C LYS A 15 5.63 -24.85 5.35
N GLN A 16 4.61 -24.40 6.09
CA GLN A 16 3.64 -25.28 6.73
C GLN A 16 2.17 -24.96 6.39
N ILE A 17 1.87 -24.76 5.11
CA ILE A 17 0.50 -24.78 4.60
C ILE A 17 0.41 -25.86 3.53
N THR A 18 0.10 -27.09 3.93
CA THR A 18 -0.19 -28.19 3.00
C THR A 18 -1.49 -27.91 2.26
N ALA A 19 -1.40 -27.66 0.95
CA ALA A 19 -2.53 -27.27 0.08
C ALA A 19 -3.53 -28.42 -0.21
N THR A 20 -3.23 -29.65 0.19
CA THR A 20 -3.84 -30.84 -0.42
C THR A 20 -5.12 -31.36 0.26
N GLU A 21 -5.53 -30.86 1.42
CA GLU A 21 -6.70 -31.36 2.18
C GLU A 21 -7.78 -30.31 2.48
N SER A 22 -7.73 -29.13 1.85
CA SER A 22 -8.54 -27.97 2.26
C SER A 22 -9.87 -27.77 1.52
N THR A 23 -10.20 -28.59 0.52
CA THR A 23 -11.30 -28.26 -0.41
C THR A 23 -12.71 -28.41 0.20
N GLY A 24 -12.87 -29.22 1.27
CA GLY A 24 -14.19 -29.47 1.88
C GLY A 24 -14.36 -29.02 3.32
N ASN A 25 -13.27 -28.86 4.08
CA ASN A 25 -13.36 -28.59 5.51
C ASN A 25 -13.00 -27.12 5.83
N TRP A 26 -14.02 -26.28 6.02
CA TRP A 26 -13.85 -24.87 6.39
C TRP A 26 -13.01 -24.70 7.66
N VAL A 27 -12.99 -25.67 8.57
CA VAL A 27 -12.14 -25.64 9.79
C VAL A 27 -10.66 -25.74 9.42
N VAL A 28 -10.30 -26.59 8.45
CA VAL A 28 -8.92 -26.69 7.94
C VAL A 28 -8.53 -25.38 7.24
N ARG A 29 -9.42 -24.83 6.40
CA ARG A 29 -9.20 -23.52 5.75
C ARG A 29 -8.97 -22.41 6.79
N PHE A 30 -9.83 -22.34 7.81
CA PHE A 30 -9.72 -21.38 8.90
C PHE A 30 -8.41 -21.53 9.67
N ASN A 31 -8.02 -22.76 10.02
CA ASN A 31 -6.76 -23.01 10.71
C ASN A 31 -5.54 -22.60 9.89
N ASN A 32 -5.56 -22.84 8.57
CA ASN A 32 -4.49 -22.41 7.67
C ASN A 32 -4.43 -20.88 7.58
N GLN A 33 -5.56 -20.21 7.43
CA GLN A 33 -5.66 -18.76 7.41
C GLN A 33 -5.21 -18.14 8.74
N LYS A 34 -5.56 -18.75 9.88
CA LYS A 34 -5.12 -18.32 11.21
C LYS A 34 -3.60 -18.43 11.37
N LYS A 35 -3.00 -19.52 10.88
CA LYS A 35 -1.53 -19.67 10.87
C LYS A 35 -0.87 -18.59 10.01
N LEU A 36 -1.39 -18.37 8.80
CA LEU A 36 -0.87 -17.36 7.89
C LEU A 36 -1.00 -15.94 8.49
N HIS A 37 -2.17 -15.60 9.01
CA HIS A 37 -2.41 -14.30 9.65
C HIS A 37 -1.45 -14.07 10.83
N LYS A 38 -1.20 -15.10 11.65
CA LYS A 38 -0.23 -15.00 12.75
C LYS A 38 1.20 -14.74 12.25
N LEU A 39 1.59 -15.34 11.12
CA LEU A 39 2.90 -15.08 10.51
C LEU A 39 2.99 -13.65 9.97
N ILE A 40 1.92 -13.16 9.35
CA ILE A 40 1.81 -11.78 8.85
C ILE A 40 1.97 -10.78 10.00
N THR A 41 1.16 -10.90 11.05
CA THR A 41 1.21 -9.97 12.19
C THR A 41 2.57 -9.97 12.87
N ARG A 42 3.16 -11.16 13.07
CA ARG A 42 4.50 -11.30 13.64
C ARG A 42 5.58 -10.65 12.78
N TYR A 43 5.45 -10.72 11.46
CA TYR A 43 6.40 -10.07 10.56
C TYR A 43 6.34 -8.54 10.69
N PHE A 44 5.14 -7.97 10.75
CA PHE A 44 4.98 -6.53 10.97
C PHE A 44 5.56 -6.08 12.31
N GLU A 45 5.35 -6.87 13.37
CA GLU A 45 5.93 -6.59 14.69
C GLU A 45 7.46 -6.69 14.69
N GLU A 46 8.01 -7.82 14.24
CA GLU A 46 9.44 -8.14 14.44
C GLU A 46 10.36 -7.53 13.39
N ILE A 47 9.90 -7.38 12.15
CA ILE A 47 10.74 -6.96 11.02
C ILE A 47 10.43 -5.52 10.61
N VAL A 48 9.14 -5.17 10.53
CA VAL A 48 8.73 -3.81 10.17
C VAL A 48 8.76 -2.87 11.39
N GLY A 49 8.68 -3.42 12.60
CA GLY A 49 8.68 -2.64 13.85
C GLY A 49 7.36 -1.90 14.11
N GLN A 50 6.26 -2.41 13.56
CA GLN A 50 4.94 -1.79 13.63
C GLN A 50 3.99 -2.58 14.53
N ASP A 51 3.14 -1.86 15.26
CA ASP A 51 2.14 -2.48 16.13
C ASP A 51 1.10 -3.26 15.30
N PRO A 52 0.99 -4.60 15.48
CA PRO A 52 0.00 -5.39 14.78
C PRO A 52 -1.45 -5.00 15.06
N GLU A 53 -1.74 -4.28 16.15
CA GLU A 53 -3.09 -3.79 16.44
C GLU A 53 -3.54 -2.69 15.49
N LEU A 54 -2.61 -1.98 14.85
CA LEU A 54 -2.91 -0.96 13.84
C LEU A 54 -3.27 -1.57 12.48
N LEU A 55 -2.92 -2.84 12.25
CA LEU A 55 -3.25 -3.53 11.02
C LEU A 55 -4.76 -3.62 10.81
N PRO A 56 -5.23 -3.55 9.55
CA PRO A 56 -6.64 -3.73 9.24
C PRO A 56 -7.09 -5.13 9.68
N THR A 57 -8.21 -5.18 10.41
CA THR A 57 -8.74 -6.43 10.95
C THR A 57 -9.26 -7.35 9.85
N VAL A 58 -8.67 -8.54 9.72
CA VAL A 58 -9.09 -9.56 8.75
C VAL A 58 -10.06 -10.56 9.41
N ASN A 59 -11.26 -10.71 8.85
CA ASN A 59 -12.21 -11.73 9.30
C ASN A 59 -11.92 -13.09 8.66
N LEU A 60 -11.08 -13.89 9.31
CA LEU A 60 -10.72 -15.23 8.84
C LEU A 60 -11.92 -16.20 8.78
N THR A 61 -12.97 -15.97 9.56
CA THR A 61 -14.14 -16.84 9.56
C THR A 61 -14.91 -16.72 8.25
N THR A 62 -15.13 -15.49 7.76
CA THR A 62 -15.86 -15.26 6.50
C THR A 62 -15.04 -15.69 5.29
N ILE A 63 -13.71 -15.59 5.33
CA ILE A 63 -12.84 -16.18 4.28
C ILE A 63 -13.00 -17.71 4.25
N ALA A 64 -12.98 -18.36 5.43
CA ALA A 64 -13.03 -19.82 5.52
C ALA A 64 -14.41 -20.43 5.24
N LYS A 65 -15.50 -19.76 5.64
CA LYS A 65 -16.88 -20.27 5.48
C LYS A 65 -17.53 -19.78 4.20
N ASP A 66 -17.45 -18.48 3.95
CA ASP A 66 -18.24 -17.79 2.93
C ASP A 66 -17.42 -17.43 1.68
N ALA A 67 -16.12 -17.74 1.70
CA ALA A 67 -15.17 -17.35 0.64
C ALA A 67 -15.20 -15.84 0.34
N ASP A 68 -15.28 -15.04 1.41
CA ASP A 68 -15.28 -13.59 1.35
C ASP A 68 -14.03 -13.06 0.63
N LEU A 69 -14.25 -12.57 -0.60
CA LEU A 69 -13.19 -12.09 -1.47
C LEU A 69 -12.55 -10.81 -0.95
N GLN A 70 -13.31 -9.94 -0.27
CA GLN A 70 -12.80 -8.68 0.24
C GLN A 70 -11.82 -8.93 1.38
N GLN A 71 -12.16 -9.84 2.30
CA GLN A 71 -11.29 -10.23 3.40
C GLN A 71 -10.05 -11.00 2.91
N LEU A 72 -10.21 -11.82 1.88
CA LEU A 72 -9.08 -12.49 1.23
C LEU A 72 -8.13 -11.49 0.55
N LEU A 73 -8.70 -10.51 -0.16
CA LEU A 73 -7.92 -9.46 -0.81
C LEU A 73 -7.11 -8.66 0.20
N LEU A 74 -7.72 -8.34 1.35
CA LEU A 74 -7.03 -7.67 2.45
C LEU A 74 -5.83 -8.48 2.95
N MET A 75 -5.97 -9.80 3.15
CA MET A 75 -4.81 -10.66 3.47
C MET A 75 -3.73 -10.60 2.39
N CYS A 76 -4.11 -10.60 1.11
CA CYS A 76 -3.16 -10.50 0.01
C CYS A 76 -2.42 -9.16 0.01
N GLN A 77 -3.11 -8.05 0.28
CA GLN A 77 -2.49 -6.73 0.39
C GLN A 77 -1.44 -6.69 1.51
N LEU A 78 -1.75 -7.27 2.68
CA LEU A 78 -0.79 -7.41 3.78
C LEU A 78 0.45 -8.21 3.37
N VAL A 79 0.27 -9.31 2.64
CA VAL A 79 1.39 -10.13 2.14
C VAL A 79 2.24 -9.37 1.11
N ILE A 80 1.62 -8.57 0.24
CA ILE A 80 2.34 -7.75 -0.74
C ILE A 80 3.16 -6.66 -0.03
N ALA A 81 2.58 -6.01 0.97
CA ALA A 81 3.30 -5.03 1.79
C ALA A 81 4.52 -5.66 2.49
N ILE A 82 4.35 -6.87 3.07
CA ILE A 82 5.47 -7.65 3.62
C ILE A 82 6.55 -7.90 2.56
N ALA A 83 6.17 -8.34 1.36
CA ALA A 83 7.14 -8.63 0.29
C ALA A 83 7.97 -7.39 -0.07
N VAL A 84 7.34 -6.21 -0.16
CA VAL A 84 8.02 -4.94 -0.48
C VAL A 84 8.85 -4.39 0.68
N GLN A 85 8.53 -4.77 1.92
CA GLN A 85 9.28 -4.38 3.11
C GLN A 85 10.40 -5.37 3.49
N SER A 86 10.46 -6.52 2.82
CA SER A 86 11.43 -7.58 3.11
C SER A 86 12.86 -7.29 2.71
N ASP A 87 13.81 -8.02 3.29
CA ASP A 87 15.24 -7.90 2.96
C ASP A 87 15.52 -8.19 1.48
N ASN A 88 14.67 -9.00 0.83
CA ASN A 88 14.73 -9.26 -0.61
C ASN A 88 13.71 -8.44 -1.43
N ASN A 89 13.32 -7.26 -0.94
CA ASN A 89 12.33 -6.40 -1.58
C ASN A 89 12.67 -6.06 -3.04
N ARG A 90 13.96 -5.97 -3.38
CA ARG A 90 14.40 -5.63 -4.73
C ARG A 90 13.81 -6.55 -5.79
N THR A 91 13.78 -7.85 -5.56
CA THR A 91 13.17 -8.81 -6.50
C THR A 91 11.68 -8.54 -6.68
N TYR A 92 10.96 -8.27 -5.58
CA TYR A 92 9.53 -7.99 -5.62
C TYR A 92 9.23 -6.63 -6.29
N ILE A 93 10.04 -5.60 -6.04
CA ILE A 93 9.93 -4.29 -6.68
C ILE A 93 10.15 -4.42 -8.19
N GLU A 94 11.18 -5.14 -8.63
CA GLU A 94 11.44 -5.39 -10.04
C GLU A 94 10.28 -6.15 -10.70
N MET A 95 9.71 -7.15 -10.02
CA MET A 95 8.50 -7.85 -10.50
C MET A 95 7.32 -6.89 -10.64
N ILE A 96 7.05 -6.04 -9.66
CA ILE A 96 5.97 -5.04 -9.72
C ILE A 96 6.19 -4.10 -10.91
N GLN A 97 7.40 -3.56 -11.07
CA GLN A 97 7.75 -2.65 -12.16
C GLN A 97 7.68 -3.28 -13.56
N SER A 98 7.73 -4.61 -13.67
CA SER A 98 7.54 -5.31 -14.94
C SER A 98 6.07 -5.44 -15.38
N LEU A 99 5.11 -5.16 -14.49
CA LEU A 99 3.68 -5.26 -14.78
C LEU A 99 3.19 -4.07 -15.61
N THR A 100 1.93 -4.11 -16.05
CA THR A 100 1.29 -2.98 -16.74
C THR A 100 1.09 -1.79 -15.81
N GLN A 101 1.08 -0.55 -16.34
CA GLN A 101 0.90 0.68 -15.56
C GLN A 101 -0.33 0.64 -14.64
N LYS A 102 -1.45 0.10 -15.13
CA LYS A 102 -2.69 -0.05 -14.34
C LYS A 102 -2.47 -0.95 -13.12
N SER A 103 -1.76 -2.06 -13.30
CA SER A 103 -1.48 -3.03 -12.22
C SER A 103 -0.47 -2.47 -11.24
N GLN A 104 0.57 -1.80 -11.73
CA GLN A 104 1.54 -1.09 -10.90
C GLN A 104 0.86 -0.07 -9.98
N HIS A 105 0.00 0.77 -10.56
CA HIS A 105 -0.73 1.78 -9.78
C HIS A 105 -1.67 1.16 -8.75
N ALA A 106 -2.41 0.10 -9.12
CA ALA A 106 -3.27 -0.60 -8.17
C ALA A 106 -2.50 -1.22 -6.99
N LEU A 107 -1.32 -1.79 -7.26
CA LEU A 107 -0.45 -2.34 -6.23
C LEU A 107 0.16 -1.23 -5.35
N MET A 108 0.59 -0.12 -5.95
CA MET A 108 1.09 1.05 -5.24
C MET A 108 0.05 1.56 -4.23
N VAL A 109 -1.19 1.80 -4.67
CA VAL A 109 -2.28 2.25 -3.80
C VAL A 109 -2.54 1.23 -2.69
N SER A 110 -2.56 -0.07 -3.02
CA SER A 110 -2.78 -1.13 -2.02
C SER A 110 -1.69 -1.18 -0.95
N ILE A 111 -0.43 -0.99 -1.33
CA ILE A 111 0.70 -0.96 -0.39
C ILE A 111 0.60 0.29 0.49
N GLU A 112 0.33 1.45 -0.10
CA GLU A 112 0.19 2.72 0.61
C GLU A 112 -0.96 2.67 1.62
N GLU A 113 -2.12 2.10 1.26
CA GLU A 113 -3.24 1.90 2.17
C GLU A 113 -2.81 1.13 3.43
N VAL A 114 -2.07 0.02 3.28
CA VAL A 114 -1.55 -0.76 4.41
C VAL A 114 -0.57 0.06 5.25
N MET A 115 0.34 0.80 4.62
CA MET A 115 1.36 1.56 5.33
C MET A 115 0.79 2.79 6.07
N ASN A 116 -0.30 3.37 5.57
CA ASN A 116 -0.97 4.50 6.22
C ASN A 116 -1.64 4.16 7.54
N HIS A 117 -1.90 2.88 7.82
CA HIS A 117 -2.35 2.45 9.15
C HIS A 117 -1.29 2.69 10.24
N PHE A 118 -0.03 2.75 9.84
CA PHE A 118 1.12 2.87 10.75
C PHE A 118 1.66 4.29 10.87
N ASN A 119 1.52 5.09 9.81
CA ASN A 119 2.00 6.48 9.76
C ASN A 119 1.08 7.47 10.51
N THR A 120 0.25 6.99 11.44
CA THR A 120 -0.58 7.86 12.27
C THR A 120 0.27 8.42 13.40
N GLU A 121 1.14 9.38 13.08
CA GLU A 121 1.53 10.39 14.08
C GLU A 121 0.25 11.02 14.64
N PRO A 122 0.13 11.22 15.97
CA PRO A 122 -1.04 11.85 16.55
C PRO A 122 -0.96 13.36 16.30
N ASP A 123 -1.23 13.81 15.07
CA ASP A 123 -1.47 15.23 14.81
C ASP A 123 -2.70 15.46 13.92
N ILE A 124 -3.74 15.93 14.62
CA ILE A 124 -4.74 16.91 14.15
C ILE A 124 -5.56 16.51 12.92
N ALA A 125 -6.73 15.96 13.22
CA ALA A 125 -8.01 16.33 12.61
C ALA A 125 -8.10 16.38 11.07
N SER A 126 -8.63 15.29 10.52
CA SER A 126 -9.81 15.33 9.63
C SER A 126 -9.85 16.46 8.60
N ASN A 127 -9.16 16.31 7.45
CA ASN A 127 -9.57 16.97 6.20
C ASN A 127 -8.82 16.51 4.94
N THR A 128 -8.86 15.23 4.56
CA THR A 128 -8.53 14.86 3.16
C THR A 128 -9.22 13.57 2.67
N ARG A 129 -10.51 13.43 2.93
CA ARG A 129 -11.35 12.55 2.09
C ARG A 129 -12.40 13.43 1.44
N LEU A 130 -12.39 13.45 0.10
CA LEU A 130 -13.27 14.17 -0.85
C LEU A 130 -12.71 15.49 -1.41
N SER A 131 -11.68 15.39 -2.28
CA SER A 131 -11.48 16.36 -3.35
C SER A 131 -10.97 15.67 -4.63
N TYR A 132 -11.66 14.62 -5.04
CA TYR A 132 -11.75 14.21 -6.43
C TYR A 132 -13.25 14.02 -6.68
N LEU A 133 -13.80 14.75 -7.65
CA LEU A 133 -15.23 15.02 -7.86
C LEU A 133 -15.80 16.17 -7.01
N SER A 134 -15.48 17.40 -7.38
CA SER A 134 -16.49 18.33 -7.92
C SER A 134 -15.82 19.66 -8.26
N GLY A 135 -16.20 20.21 -9.41
CA GLY A 135 -15.86 21.57 -9.78
C GLY A 135 -16.42 22.58 -8.78
N GLN A 136 -15.75 23.74 -8.75
CA GLN A 136 -16.16 24.96 -8.06
C GLN A 136 -16.23 24.87 -6.52
N SER A 137 -15.19 25.35 -5.85
CA SER A 137 -15.36 26.32 -4.77
C SER A 137 -14.08 27.10 -4.48
N SER A 138 -14.25 28.41 -4.57
CA SER A 138 -13.46 29.48 -3.99
C SER A 138 -13.24 29.33 -2.48
N LEU A 139 -12.12 29.90 -2.01
CA LEU A 139 -11.77 30.25 -0.62
C LEU A 139 -11.20 29.14 0.28
N SER A 140 -9.86 29.00 0.26
CA SER A 140 -9.01 29.10 1.49
C SER A 140 -7.51 29.10 1.16
N GLY A 141 -7.09 29.92 0.18
CA GLY A 141 -5.65 30.09 -0.14
C GLY A 141 -4.89 31.04 0.80
N SER A 142 -5.59 31.74 1.71
CA SER A 142 -4.99 32.85 2.45
C SER A 142 -4.08 32.43 3.62
N ARG A 143 -4.27 31.24 4.20
CA ARG A 143 -3.54 30.87 5.43
C ARG A 143 -2.21 30.15 5.17
N ILE A 144 -2.01 29.60 3.98
CA ILE A 144 -0.78 28.85 3.64
C ILE A 144 0.32 29.78 3.11
N LEU A 145 -0.03 30.95 2.57
CA LEU A 145 0.93 31.88 1.97
C LEU A 145 1.74 32.69 3.00
N GLU A 146 1.14 33.02 4.16
CA GLU A 146 1.76 33.92 5.15
C GLU A 146 2.92 33.29 5.93
N ASP A 147 2.92 31.96 6.13
CA ASP A 147 3.93 31.26 6.96
C ASP A 147 5.02 30.56 6.11
N MET A 148 5.05 30.84 4.81
CA MET A 148 5.95 30.17 3.86
C MET A 148 7.27 30.98 3.70
N PRO A 149 8.46 30.37 3.86
CA PRO A 149 9.71 31.08 3.65
C PRO A 149 9.80 31.71 2.24
N TYR A 150 10.30 32.95 2.13
CA TYR A 150 10.26 33.75 0.88
C TYR A 150 10.78 33.03 -0.37
N ARG A 151 11.78 32.12 -0.24
CA ARG A 151 12.25 31.31 -1.39
C ARG A 151 11.13 30.45 -1.99
N TYR A 152 10.29 29.85 -1.16
CA TYR A 152 9.18 29.03 -1.63
C TYR A 152 8.05 29.87 -2.21
N GLN A 153 7.85 31.11 -1.75
CA GLN A 153 6.87 32.03 -2.36
C GLN A 153 7.25 32.36 -3.80
N VAL A 154 8.53 32.67 -4.04
CA VAL A 154 9.06 32.94 -5.39
C VAL A 154 8.92 31.71 -6.29
N GLU A 155 9.24 30.52 -5.78
CA GLU A 155 9.09 29.26 -6.52
C GLU A 155 7.62 28.95 -6.82
N PHE A 156 6.71 29.23 -5.89
CA PHE A 156 5.27 29.05 -6.05
C PHE A 156 4.68 30.00 -7.09
N GLU A 157 5.03 31.29 -7.06
CA GLU A 157 4.60 32.25 -8.08
C GLU A 157 5.12 31.87 -9.48
N LYS A 158 6.38 31.41 -9.56
CA LYS A 158 6.96 30.92 -10.81
C LYS A 158 6.17 29.73 -11.36
N MET A 159 5.83 28.77 -10.49
CA MET A 159 5.04 27.59 -10.85
C MET A 159 3.64 27.98 -11.36
N ILE A 160 2.98 28.95 -10.72
CA ILE A 160 1.67 29.46 -11.16
C ILE A 160 1.77 30.11 -12.54
N MET A 161 2.82 30.89 -12.80
CA MET A 161 3.03 31.50 -14.11
C MET A 161 3.29 30.47 -15.20
N GLU A 162 4.14 29.48 -14.96
CA GLU A 162 4.41 28.39 -15.91
C GLU A 162 3.14 27.60 -16.22
N LYS A 163 2.34 27.27 -15.20
CA LYS A 163 1.05 26.62 -15.38
C LYS A 163 0.12 27.44 -16.27
N LYS A 164 -0.01 28.74 -16.02
CA LYS A 164 -0.86 29.64 -16.81
C LYS A 164 -0.41 29.75 -18.26
N GLN A 165 0.90 29.78 -18.50
CA GLN A 165 1.46 29.76 -19.85
C GLN A 165 1.17 28.44 -20.58
N PHE A 166 1.21 27.33 -19.86
CA PHE A 166 0.88 26.02 -20.41
C PHE A 166 -0.59 25.90 -20.77
N GLU A 167 -1.49 26.40 -19.91
CA GLU A 167 -2.93 26.44 -20.17
C GLU A 167 -3.27 27.31 -21.40
N LEU A 168 -2.64 28.47 -21.53
CA LEU A 168 -2.83 29.36 -22.68
C LEU A 168 -2.32 28.72 -23.98
N SER A 169 -1.15 28.07 -23.93
CA SER A 169 -0.56 27.39 -25.09
C SER A 169 -1.41 26.20 -25.52
N HIS A 170 -1.94 25.42 -24.58
CA HIS A 170 -2.83 24.30 -24.86
C HIS A 170 -4.17 24.77 -25.44
N HIS A 171 -4.68 25.92 -25.01
CA HIS A 171 -5.93 26.47 -25.53
C HIS A 171 -5.78 27.08 -26.94
N GLN A 172 -4.58 27.53 -27.35
CA GLN A 172 -4.32 28.04 -28.70
C GLN A 172 -4.12 26.93 -29.75
N LEU A 173 -3.95 25.68 -29.34
CA LEU A 173 -3.76 24.52 -30.22
C LEU A 173 -5.06 23.71 -30.46
N LEU A 174 -6.19 24.17 -29.92
CA LEU A 174 -7.54 23.67 -30.17
C LEU A 174 -8.35 24.70 -30.97
#